data_AF-A0A519V5L9-F1
#
_entry.id   AF-A0A519V5L9-F1
#
_cell.length_a   1.000
_cell.length_b   1.000
_cell.length_c   1.000
_cell.angle_alpha   90.00
_cell.angle_beta   90.00
_cell.angle_gamma   90.00
#
_symmetry.space_group_name_H-M   'P 1'
#
loop_
_entity.id
_entity.type
_entity.pdbx_description
1 polymer ?
#
loop_
_entity_poly.entity_id
_entity_poly.type
_entity_poly.pdbx_seq_one_letter_code
_entity_poly.pdbx_strand_id
1 'polypeptide(L)'
;MPKYHLSVLFNHHLGKSFYSYLATLRIDYALSELAKNGYNFTVESFAYKCGFNSKTSFHKYFRAYTGLTPIAFINQKSNSK
;
A
#
# COMPACT_ATOMS: atom_id res chain seq x y z
N MET A 1 17.92 3.38 19.26
CA MET A 1 17.72 1.92 19.04
C MET A 1 18.32 1.51 17.70
N PRO A 2 19.14 0.46 17.62
CA PRO A 2 19.70 -0.02 16.35
C PRO A 2 18.58 -0.66 15.50
N LYS A 3 18.45 -0.24 14.23
CA LYS A 3 17.43 -0.72 13.27
C LYS A 3 17.39 -2.25 13.09
N TYR A 4 18.47 -2.94 13.44
CA TYR A 4 18.66 -4.36 13.22
C TYR A 4 17.79 -5.25 14.12
N HIS A 5 17.52 -4.82 15.36
CA HIS A 5 16.75 -5.64 16.31
C HIS A 5 15.31 -5.90 15.84
N LEU A 6 14.66 -4.89 15.23
CA LEU A 6 13.29 -5.02 14.74
C LEU A 6 13.20 -5.94 13.53
N SER A 7 14.17 -5.88 12.61
CA SER A 7 14.22 -6.78 11.45
C SER A 7 14.40 -8.24 11.88
N VAL A 8 15.25 -8.51 12.87
CA VAL A 8 15.47 -9.87 13.38
C VAL A 8 14.22 -10.41 14.08
N LEU A 9 13.59 -9.61 14.95
CA LEU A 9 12.34 -10.00 15.64
C LEU A 9 11.18 -10.30 14.69
N PHE A 10 10.97 -9.45 13.67
CA PHE A 10 9.89 -9.64 12.71
C PHE A 10 10.15 -10.81 11.76
N ASN A 11 11.38 -10.97 11.28
CA ASN A 11 11.72 -12.08 10.39
C ASN A 11 11.58 -13.44 11.11
N HIS A 12 11.92 -13.51 12.40
CA HIS A 12 11.90 -14.76 13.18
C HIS A 12 10.50 -15.17 13.65
N HIS A 13 9.53 -14.24 13.71
CA HIS A 13 8.17 -14.52 14.20
C HIS A 13 7.05 -14.39 13.18
N LEU A 14 7.21 -13.62 12.09
CA LEU A 14 6.10 -13.31 11.16
C LEU A 14 6.34 -13.77 9.72
N GLY A 15 7.52 -14.31 9.39
CA GLY A 15 7.86 -14.74 8.02
C GLY A 15 7.80 -13.60 6.99
N LYS A 16 7.76 -12.35 7.45
CA LYS A 16 7.51 -11.14 6.69
C LYS A 16 8.44 -10.05 7.20
N SER A 17 9.09 -9.32 6.31
CA SER A 17 9.93 -8.19 6.71
C SER A 17 9.06 -7.10 7.34
N PHE A 18 9.60 -6.35 8.31
CA PHE A 18 8.93 -5.18 8.89
C PHE A 18 8.38 -4.24 7.82
N TYR A 19 9.12 -4.07 6.73
CA TYR A 19 8.68 -3.27 5.59
C TYR A 19 7.41 -3.82 4.94
N SER A 20 7.28 -5.14 4.76
CA SER A 20 6.07 -5.73 4.17
C SER A 20 4.85 -5.59 5.06
N TYR A 21 5.00 -5.70 6.39
CA TYR A 21 3.93 -5.43 7.34
C TYR A 21 3.48 -3.96 7.27
N LEU A 22 4.44 -3.04 7.31
CA LEU A 22 4.17 -1.60 7.18
C LEU A 22 3.52 -1.27 5.83
N ALA A 23 3.95 -1.92 4.75
CA ALA A 23 3.36 -1.74 3.43
C ALA A 23 1.88 -2.17 3.42
N THR A 24 1.51 -3.27 4.08
CA THR A 24 0.10 -3.68 4.23
C THR A 24 -0.72 -2.59 4.92
N LEU A 25 -0.25 -2.07 6.06
CA LEU A 25 -0.94 -0.98 6.76
C LEU A 25 -1.09 0.28 5.90
N ARG A 26 -0.08 0.61 5.08
CA ARG A 26 -0.14 1.73 4.14
C ARG A 26 -1.17 1.50 3.03
N ILE A 27 -1.35 0.27 2.56
CA ILE A 27 -2.39 -0.05 1.57
C ILE A 27 -3.78 0.05 2.18
N ASP A 28 -3.99 -0.39 3.43
CA ASP A 28 -5.27 -0.18 4.13
C ASP A 28 -5.62 1.31 4.26
N TYR A 29 -4.63 2.13 4.60
CA TYR A 29 -4.78 3.58 4.61
C TYR A 29 -5.12 4.12 3.20
N ALA A 30 -4.44 3.63 2.17
CA ALA A 30 -4.72 4.03 0.80
C ALA A 30 -6.19 3.72 0.41
N LEU A 31 -6.69 2.52 0.70
CA LEU A 31 -8.07 2.13 0.41
C LEU A 31 -9.10 3.00 1.13
N SER A 32 -8.84 3.34 2.39
CA SER A 32 -9.72 4.21 3.17
C SER A 32 -9.71 5.66 2.67
N GLU A 33 -8.56 6.17 2.22
CA GLU A 33 -8.48 7.48 1.55
C GLU A 33 -9.21 7.50 0.20
N LEU A 34 -9.10 6.44 -0.59
CA LEU A 34 -9.82 6.31 -1.87
C LEU A 34 -11.34 6.33 -1.66
N ALA A 35 -11.82 5.67 -0.61
CA ALA A 35 -13.24 5.64 -0.27
C ALA A 35 -13.78 7.02 0.17
N LYS A 36 -12.96 7.83 0.84
CA LYS A 36 -13.36 9.15 1.36
C LYS A 36 -13.28 10.26 0.32
N ASN A 37 -12.14 10.34 -0.37
CA ASN A 37 -11.80 11.51 -1.20
C ASN A 37 -12.00 11.26 -2.70
N GLY A 38 -12.38 10.04 -3.10
CA GLY A 38 -12.45 9.66 -4.50
C GLY A 38 -11.07 9.60 -5.15
N TYR A 39 -11.02 9.71 -6.47
CA TYR A 39 -9.87 9.29 -7.28
C TYR A 39 -9.15 10.44 -8.00
N ASN A 40 -9.14 11.63 -7.40
CA ASN A 40 -8.63 12.86 -8.03
C ASN A 40 -7.12 13.08 -7.83
N PHE A 41 -6.31 12.05 -8.05
CA PHE A 41 -4.85 12.12 -7.91
C PHE A 41 -4.14 11.17 -8.88
N THR A 42 -2.91 11.53 -9.24
CA THR A 42 -2.06 10.61 -9.99
C THR A 42 -1.65 9.46 -9.07
N VAL A 43 -1.46 8.27 -9.64
CA VAL A 43 -1.04 7.10 -8.85
C VAL A 43 0.30 7.35 -8.14
N GLU A 44 1.16 8.16 -8.74
CA GLU A 44 2.44 8.55 -8.16
C GLU A 44 2.28 9.47 -6.94
N SER A 45 1.53 10.57 -7.06
CA SER A 45 1.32 11.47 -5.91
C SER A 45 0.60 10.77 -4.78
N PHE A 46 -0.32 9.86 -5.12
CA PHE A 46 -1.04 9.05 -4.15
C PHE A 46 -0.13 8.03 -3.44
N ALA A 47 0.78 7.37 -4.18
CA ALA A 47 1.76 6.46 -3.59
C ALA A 47 2.63 7.18 -2.54
N TYR A 48 3.13 8.38 -2.87
CA TYR A 48 3.91 9.20 -1.94
C TYR A 48 3.08 9.64 -0.73
N LYS A 49 1.83 10.08 -0.94
CA LYS A 49 0.91 10.43 0.17
C LYS A 49 0.68 9.26 1.12
N CYS A 50 0.66 8.02 0.61
CA CYS A 50 0.52 6.80 1.42
C CYS A 50 1.85 6.33 2.04
N GLY A 51 2.93 7.10 1.92
CA GLY A 51 4.23 6.80 2.53
C GLY A 51 5.08 5.79 1.78
N PHE A 52 4.81 5.54 0.49
CA PHE A 52 5.71 4.77 -0.37
C PHE A 52 6.78 5.68 -0.98
N ASN A 53 8.00 5.15 -1.07
CA ASN A 53 9.13 5.86 -1.70
C ASN A 53 9.15 5.69 -3.23
N SER A 54 8.27 4.87 -3.79
CA SER A 54 8.17 4.68 -5.25
C SER A 54 6.81 4.14 -5.67
N LYS A 55 6.40 4.53 -6.88
CA LYS A 55 5.20 4.01 -7.56
C LYS A 55 5.27 2.48 -7.74
N THR A 56 6.44 1.95 -8.09
CA THR A 56 6.63 0.50 -8.31
C THR A 56 6.34 -0.32 -7.06
N SER A 57 6.86 0.13 -5.90
CA SER A 57 6.57 -0.53 -4.63
C SER A 57 5.09 -0.43 -4.29
N PHE A 58 4.47 0.75 -4.43
CA PHE A 58 3.04 0.92 -4.22
C PHE A 58 2.21 -0.04 -5.09
N HIS A 59 2.47 -0.10 -6.39
CA HIS A 59 1.78 -1.02 -7.31
C HIS A 59 1.91 -2.48 -6.88
N LYS A 60 3.12 -2.91 -6.49
CA LYS A 60 3.38 -4.28 -6.04
C LYS A 60 2.53 -4.65 -4.83
N TYR A 61 2.57 -3.82 -3.78
CA TYR A 61 1.82 -4.11 -2.55
C TYR A 61 0.32 -3.91 -2.72
N PHE A 62 -0.11 -2.89 -3.46
CA PHE A 62 -1.52 -2.65 -3.74
C PHE A 62 -2.13 -3.85 -4.47
N ARG A 63 -1.47 -4.37 -5.52
CA ARG A 63 -1.94 -5.56 -6.24
C ARG A 63 -1.87 -6.82 -5.39
N ALA A 64 -0.81 -7.02 -4.62
CA ALA A 64 -0.70 -8.16 -3.72
C ALA A 64 -1.81 -8.17 -2.66
N TYR A 65 -2.25 -7.00 -2.21
CA TYR A 65 -3.28 -6.86 -1.19
C TYR A 65 -4.71 -6.91 -1.74
N THR A 66 -4.96 -6.24 -2.86
CA THR A 66 -6.31 -6.06 -3.42
C THR A 66 -6.63 -7.00 -4.57
N GLY A 67 -5.63 -7.68 -5.13
CA GLY A 67 -5.74 -8.44 -6.38
C GLY A 67 -5.72 -7.58 -7.65
N LEU A 68 -5.90 -6.26 -7.54
CA LEU A 68 -6.06 -5.34 -8.67
C LEU A 68 -4.92 -4.31 -8.74
N THR A 69 -4.67 -3.76 -9.93
CA THR A 69 -3.85 -2.54 -10.01
C THR A 69 -4.64 -1.36 -9.45
N PRO A 70 -3.97 -0.30 -8.96
CA PRO A 70 -4.67 0.90 -8.49
C PRO A 70 -5.69 1.41 -9.51
N ILE A 71 -5.28 1.56 -10.78
CA ILE A 71 -6.18 2.04 -11.86
C ILE A 71 -7.36 1.08 -12.09
N ALA A 72 -7.13 -0.23 -12.10
CA ALA A 72 -8.21 -1.20 -12.28
C ALA A 72 -9.22 -1.16 -11.12
N PHE A 73 -8.73 -1.00 -9.88
CA PHE A 73 -9.58 -0.85 -8.70
C PHE A 73 -10.44 0.42 -8.80
N ILE A 74 -9.85 1.54 -9.22
CA ILE A 74 -10.54 2.81 -9.46
C ILE A 74 -11.68 2.63 -10.47
N ASN A 75 -11.36 2.07 -11.64
CA ASN A 75 -12.31 1.88 -12.73
C ASN A 75 -13.46 0.94 -12.33
N GLN A 76 -13.18 -0.10 -11.55
CA GLN A 76 -14.21 -1.01 -11.04
C GLN A 76 -15.18 -0.28 -10.09
N LYS A 77 -14.66 0.58 -9.21
CA LYS A 77 -15.46 1.34 -8.25
C LYS A 77 -16.25 2.48 -8.89
N SER A 78 -15.75 3.08 -9.97
CA SER A 78 -16.50 4.08 -10.74
C SER A 78 -17.64 3.49 -11.56
N ASN A 79 -17.49 2.26 -12.09
CA ASN A 79 -18.55 1.58 -12.86
C ASN A 79 -19.63 0.90 -12.00
N SER A 80 -19.39 0.76 -10.69
CA SER A 80 -20.37 0.18 -9.75
C SER A 80 -21.16 1.24 -8.99
N LYS A 81 -21.13 2.50 -9.46
CA LYS A 81 -21.80 3.64 -8.84
C LYS A 81 -23.01 4.07 -9.67
#